data_AF-A0A7Y8TXP2-F1
#
_entry.id   AF-A0A7Y8TXP2-F1
#
_cell.length_a   1.000
_cell.length_b   1.000
_cell.length_c   1.000
_cell.angle_alpha   90.00
_cell.angle_beta   90.00
_cell.angle_gamma   90.00
#
_symmetry.space_group_name_H-M   'P 1'
#
loop_
_entity.id
_entity.type
_entity.pdbx_description
1 polymer ?
#
loop_
_entity_poly.entity_id
_entity_poly.type
_entity_poly.pdbx_seq_one_letter_code
_entity_poly.pdbx_strand_id
1 'polypeptide(L)'
;MSNQSNIVTTKDIFQAIKDEYLKSGDWYEISEKEIHKDVEDGRSVMIRLDGNLIDMRLSHTGYYTSMGFNPHDRTEFRESVEQVKHQFRNTEAKWRDNPTGW
;
A
#
# COMPACT_ATOMS: atom_id res chain seq x y z
N MET A 1 28.90 19.91 -5.71
CA MET A 1 28.56 18.58 -5.16
C MET A 1 27.04 18.45 -5.25
N SER A 2 26.54 17.59 -6.13
CA SER A 2 25.10 17.39 -6.33
C SER A 2 24.49 16.70 -5.11
N ASN A 3 23.55 17.36 -4.43
CA ASN A 3 22.75 16.78 -3.34
C ASN A 3 21.95 15.59 -3.88
N GLN A 4 22.48 14.38 -3.74
CA GLN A 4 21.88 13.17 -4.30
C GLN A 4 20.90 12.46 -3.35
N SER A 5 20.26 13.15 -2.39
CA SER A 5 19.41 12.46 -1.39
C SER A 5 18.07 13.13 -1.04
N ASN A 6 17.46 13.90 -1.95
CA ASN A 6 16.13 14.47 -1.75
C ASN A 6 15.04 13.87 -2.66
N ILE A 7 15.37 12.89 -3.50
CA ILE A 7 14.40 12.27 -4.39
C ILE A 7 13.72 11.11 -3.65
N VAL A 8 12.40 11.15 -3.62
CA VAL A 8 11.51 10.09 -3.13
C VAL A 8 10.97 9.31 -4.32
N THR A 9 10.97 7.99 -4.18
CA THR A 9 10.41 7.05 -5.16
C THR A 9 9.18 6.33 -4.60
N THR A 10 8.42 5.65 -5.47
CA THR A 10 7.34 4.76 -5.04
C THR A 10 7.82 3.70 -4.04
N LYS A 11 9.07 3.20 -4.18
CA LYS A 11 9.65 2.24 -3.25
C LYS A 11 9.80 2.83 -1.85
N ASP A 12 10.24 4.09 -1.74
CA ASP A 12 10.40 4.77 -0.45
C ASP A 12 9.03 4.98 0.24
N ILE A 13 8.01 5.32 -0.55
CA ILE A 13 6.63 5.46 -0.06
C ILE A 13 6.09 4.09 0.42
N PHE A 14 6.28 3.03 -0.37
CA PHE A 14 5.89 1.68 0.04
C PHE A 14 6.58 1.26 1.33
N GLN A 15 7.89 1.50 1.47
CA GLN A 15 8.61 1.14 2.68
C GLN A 15 8.06 1.86 3.91
N ALA A 16 7.72 3.14 3.79
CA ALA A 16 7.11 3.90 4.89
C ALA A 16 5.74 3.33 5.31
N ILE A 17 4.90 3.01 4.34
CA ILE A 17 3.58 2.40 4.61
C ILE A 17 3.76 1.02 5.26
N LYS A 18 4.68 0.22 4.74
CA LYS A 18 5.03 -1.09 5.28
C LYS A 18 5.48 -1.00 6.74
N ASP A 19 6.42 -0.11 7.05
CA ASP A 19 6.93 0.10 8.41
C ASP A 19 5.83 0.57 9.38
N GLU A 20 4.89 1.38 8.92
CA GLU A 20 3.74 1.80 9.72
C GLU A 20 2.74 0.67 9.96
N TYR A 21 2.43 -0.11 8.93
CA TYR A 21 1.40 -1.15 9.00
C TYR A 21 1.88 -2.34 9.85
N LEU A 22 3.15 -2.73 9.72
CA LEU A 22 3.75 -3.78 10.54
C LEU A 22 3.78 -3.42 12.04
N LYS A 23 3.74 -2.12 12.40
CA LYS A 23 3.64 -1.69 13.82
C LYS A 23 2.26 -1.89 14.42
N SER A 24 1.20 -2.05 13.61
CA SER A 24 -0.16 -2.23 14.16
C SER A 24 -0.36 -3.61 14.78
N GLY A 25 0.42 -4.62 14.35
CA GLY A 25 0.26 -6.01 14.75
C GLY A 25 -0.75 -6.81 13.93
N ASP A 26 -1.56 -6.16 13.08
CA ASP A 26 -2.54 -6.83 12.20
C ASP A 26 -1.93 -7.26 10.86
N TRP A 27 -0.75 -6.71 10.53
CA TRP A 27 -0.05 -6.97 9.28
C TRP A 27 1.21 -7.79 9.52
N TYR A 28 1.52 -8.66 8.58
CA TYR A 28 2.73 -9.47 8.57
C TYR A 28 3.43 -9.37 7.22
N GLU A 29 4.75 -9.52 7.23
CA GLU A 29 5.57 -9.46 6.04
C GLU A 29 5.63 -10.81 5.34
N ILE A 30 5.37 -10.82 4.03
CA ILE A 30 5.61 -11.98 3.16
C ILE A 30 6.98 -11.86 2.50
N SER A 31 7.34 -10.64 2.08
CA SER A 31 8.63 -10.35 1.47
C SER A 31 8.98 -8.88 1.60
N GLU A 32 10.18 -8.52 1.15
CA GLU A 32 10.61 -7.12 1.05
C GLU A 32 9.62 -6.24 0.29
N LYS A 33 8.83 -6.81 -0.63
CA LYS A 33 7.88 -6.11 -1.50
C LYS A 33 6.41 -6.38 -1.17
N GLU A 34 6.10 -7.09 -0.09
CA GLU A 34 4.74 -7.57 0.16
C GLU A 34 4.42 -7.74 1.64
N ILE A 35 3.28 -7.18 2.07
CA ILE A 35 2.70 -7.39 3.39
C ILE A 35 1.24 -7.80 3.29
N HIS A 36 0.80 -8.63 4.23
CA HIS A 36 -0.54 -9.20 4.28
C HIS A 36 -1.21 -8.87 5.60
N LYS A 37 -2.54 -8.82 5.60
CA LYS A 37 -3.41 -8.78 6.77
C LYS A 37 -4.52 -9.78 6.54
N ASP A 38 -4.68 -10.73 7.45
CA ASP A 38 -5.77 -11.70 7.36
C ASP A 38 -7.11 -11.02 7.63
N VAL A 39 -8.13 -11.46 6.89
CA VAL A 39 -9.53 -11.05 7.05
C VAL A 39 -10.43 -12.28 7.04
N GLU A 40 -11.74 -12.07 7.11
CA GLU A 40 -12.73 -13.15 7.24
C GLU A 40 -12.74 -14.11 6.04
N ASP A 41 -13.20 -15.34 6.29
CA ASP A 41 -13.36 -16.42 5.30
C ASP A 41 -12.05 -16.91 4.67
N GLY A 42 -10.93 -16.86 5.40
CA GLY A 42 -9.63 -17.28 4.91
C GLY A 42 -9.10 -16.41 3.77
N ARG A 43 -9.58 -15.16 3.70
CA ARG A 43 -9.07 -14.14 2.78
C ARG A 43 -8.01 -13.29 3.47
N SER A 44 -7.18 -12.62 2.69
CA SER A 44 -6.20 -11.65 3.17
C SER A 44 -6.20 -10.41 2.27
N VAL A 45 -6.01 -9.25 2.89
CA VAL A 45 -5.65 -8.02 2.17
C VAL A 45 -4.15 -8.04 1.94
N MET A 46 -3.74 -7.87 0.69
CA MET A 46 -2.34 -7.90 0.27
C MET A 46 -1.95 -6.50 -0.20
N ILE A 47 -0.83 -5.96 0.31
CA ILE A 47 -0.22 -4.73 -0.21
C ILE A 47 1.15 -5.07 -0.79
N ARG A 48 1.40 -4.65 -2.03
CA ARG A 48 2.57 -5.06 -2.81
C ARG A 48 3.22 -3.91 -3.56
N LEU A 49 4.55 -3.94 -3.67
CA LEU A 49 5.30 -3.11 -4.59
C LEU A 49 5.47 -3.85 -5.94
N ASP A 50 4.73 -3.41 -6.96
CA ASP A 50 4.77 -3.95 -8.32
C ASP A 50 5.40 -2.93 -9.28
N GLY A 51 6.70 -3.08 -9.54
CA GLY A 51 7.48 -2.10 -10.29
C GLY A 51 7.46 -0.72 -9.62
N ASN A 52 6.78 0.24 -10.26
CA ASN A 52 6.62 1.62 -9.76
C ASN A 52 5.22 1.87 -9.17
N LEU A 53 4.46 0.81 -8.89
CA LEU A 53 3.12 0.86 -8.31
C LEU A 53 3.09 0.24 -6.93
N ILE A 54 2.23 0.78 -6.08
CA ILE A 54 1.80 0.19 -4.81
C ILE A 54 0.38 -0.32 -5.01
N ASP A 55 0.23 -1.63 -4.95
CA ASP A 55 -1.02 -2.34 -5.17
C ASP A 55 -1.63 -2.77 -3.84
N MET A 56 -2.95 -2.69 -3.71
CA MET A 56 -3.71 -3.38 -2.68
C MET A 56 -4.76 -4.29 -3.31
N ARG A 57 -4.85 -5.54 -2.85
CA ARG A 57 -5.74 -6.57 -3.39
C ARG A 57 -6.41 -7.36 -2.27
N LEU A 58 -7.65 -7.80 -2.48
CA LEU A 58 -8.30 -8.79 -1.62
C LEU A 58 -8.16 -10.18 -2.26
N SER A 59 -7.53 -11.12 -1.55
CA SER A 59 -7.33 -12.48 -2.06
C SER A 59 -8.65 -13.14 -2.44
N HIS A 60 -8.61 -14.06 -3.42
CA HIS A 60 -9.78 -14.79 -3.91
C HIS A 60 -10.89 -13.88 -4.49
N THR A 61 -10.54 -12.66 -4.92
CA THR A 61 -11.46 -11.74 -5.60
C THR A 61 -10.77 -11.06 -6.79
N GLY A 62 -11.57 -10.43 -7.65
CA GLY A 62 -11.06 -9.50 -8.67
C GLY A 62 -10.80 -8.09 -8.14
N TYR A 63 -10.94 -7.84 -6.84
CA TYR A 63 -10.83 -6.49 -6.29
C TYR A 63 -9.38 -6.07 -6.10
N TYR A 64 -9.01 -4.97 -6.74
CA TYR A 64 -7.72 -4.34 -6.56
C TYR A 64 -7.79 -2.82 -6.69
N THR A 65 -6.78 -2.16 -6.15
CA THR A 65 -6.49 -0.75 -6.37
C THR A 65 -4.98 -0.57 -6.45
N SER A 66 -4.51 0.44 -7.17
CA SER A 66 -3.08 0.68 -7.39
C SER A 66 -2.79 2.17 -7.41
N MET A 67 -1.64 2.58 -6.90
CA MET A 67 -1.16 3.96 -6.97
C MET A 67 0.33 3.99 -7.34
N GLY A 68 0.72 4.88 -8.25
CA GLY A 68 2.10 5.08 -8.66
C GLY A 68 2.51 6.53 -8.52
N PHE A 69 3.80 6.74 -8.25
CA PHE A 69 4.38 8.08 -8.15
C PHE A 69 5.56 8.19 -9.10
N ASN A 70 5.64 9.33 -9.79
CA ASN A 70 6.90 9.74 -10.38
C ASN A 70 7.87 10.14 -9.27
N PRO A 71 9.18 9.96 -9.46
CA PRO A 71 10.16 10.46 -8.51
C PRO A 71 10.00 11.96 -8.28
N HIS A 72 9.96 12.39 -7.03
CA HIS A 72 9.68 13.77 -6.64
C HIS A 72 10.50 14.20 -5.42
N ASP A 73 10.41 15.48 -5.05
CA ASP A 73 11.15 16.01 -3.90
C ASP A 73 10.54 15.52 -2.57
N ARG A 74 11.41 15.24 -1.60
CA ARG A 74 11.07 14.80 -0.25
C ARG A 74 10.07 15.70 0.48
N THR A 75 9.88 16.95 0.08
CA THR A 75 8.82 17.83 0.62
C THR A 75 7.42 17.23 0.50
N GLU A 76 7.15 16.44 -0.53
CA GLU A 76 5.83 15.83 -0.80
C GLU A 76 5.71 14.40 -0.22
N PHE A 77 6.75 13.90 0.46
CA PHE A 77 6.80 12.52 0.94
C PHE A 77 5.64 12.13 1.84
N ARG A 78 5.38 12.95 2.87
CA ARG A 78 4.33 12.67 3.86
C ARG A 78 2.95 12.71 3.21
N GLU A 79 2.75 13.63 2.27
CA GLU A 79 1.49 13.73 1.53
C GLU A 79 1.29 12.50 0.65
N SER A 80 2.32 12.07 -0.07
CA SER A 80 2.29 10.86 -0.90
C SER A 80 1.97 9.60 -0.09
N VAL A 81 2.58 9.44 1.09
CA VAL A 81 2.26 8.34 2.02
C VAL A 81 0.79 8.39 2.45
N GLU A 82 0.27 9.55 2.84
CA GLU A 82 -1.12 9.70 3.25
C GLU A 82 -2.12 9.50 2.10
N GLN A 83 -1.78 9.89 0.87
CA GLN A 83 -2.61 9.64 -0.31
C GLN A 83 -2.81 8.14 -0.54
N VAL A 84 -1.75 7.33 -0.46
CA VAL A 84 -1.84 5.87 -0.59
C VAL A 84 -2.67 5.28 0.55
N LYS A 85 -2.39 5.66 1.80
CA LYS A 85 -3.13 5.17 2.96
C LYS A 85 -4.62 5.53 2.88
N HIS A 86 -4.94 6.74 2.41
CA HIS A 86 -6.32 7.17 2.20
C HIS A 86 -7.02 6.33 1.12
N GLN A 87 -6.38 6.12 -0.05
CA GLN A 87 -6.92 5.25 -1.10
C GLN A 87 -7.15 3.82 -0.60
N PHE A 88 -6.22 3.27 0.19
CA PHE A 88 -6.34 1.92 0.74
C PHE A 88 -7.46 1.81 1.76
N ARG A 89 -7.56 2.74 2.73
CA ARG A 89 -8.68 2.76 3.69
C ARG A 89 -10.04 2.86 2.99
N ASN A 90 -10.15 3.74 1.99
CA ASN A 90 -11.40 3.89 1.24
C ASN A 90 -11.75 2.63 0.43
N THR A 91 -10.74 1.96 -0.12
CA THR A 91 -10.95 0.74 -0.90
C THR A 91 -11.32 -0.45 0.00
N GLU A 92 -10.63 -0.62 1.13
CA GLU A 92 -10.96 -1.66 2.12
C GLU A 92 -12.38 -1.45 2.69
N ALA A 93 -12.78 -0.20 2.98
CA ALA A 93 -14.13 0.12 3.42
C ALA A 93 -15.19 -0.31 2.39
N LYS A 94 -14.97 0.01 1.10
CA LYS A 94 -15.88 -0.42 0.01
C LYS A 94 -16.02 -1.93 -0.09
N TRP A 95 -14.96 -2.70 0.20
CA TRP A 95 -15.03 -4.16 0.19
C TRP A 95 -15.85 -4.71 1.34
N ARG A 96 -15.76 -4.08 2.52
CA ARG A 96 -16.56 -4.47 3.70
C ARG A 96 -18.03 -4.14 3.51
N ASP A 97 -18.34 -3.01 2.89
CA ASP A 97 -19.71 -2.56 2.64
C ASP A 97 -20.39 -3.31 1.48
N ASN A 98 -19.61 -3.99 0.61
CA ASN A 98 -20.13 -4.78 -0.51
C ASN A 98 -19.38 -6.12 -0.69
N PRO A 99 -19.56 -7.09 0.22
CA PRO A 99 -18.78 -8.33 0.27
C PRO A 99 -19.01 -9.29 -0.91
N THR A 100 -20.02 -9.03 -1.76
CA THR A 100 -20.45 -9.90 -2.88
C THR A 100 -20.48 -9.17 -4.24
N GLY A 101 -19.82 -8.03 -4.38
CA GLY A 101 -20.09 -7.09 -5.48
C GLY A 101 -20.01 -7.66 -6.92
N TRP A 102 -21.19 -7.61 -7.56
CA TRP A 102 -21.60 -7.76 -8.97
C TRP A 102 -21.88 -9.17 -9.50
#